data_AF-A0A2A2IQZ8-F1
#
_entry.id   AF-A0A2A2IQZ8-F1
#
_cell.length_a   1.000
_cell.length_b   1.000
_cell.length_c   1.000
_cell.angle_alpha   90.00
_cell.angle_beta   90.00
_cell.angle_gamma   90.00
#
_symmetry.space_group_name_H-M   'P 1'
#
loop_
_entity.id
_entity.type
_entity.pdbx_description
1 polymer ?
#
loop_
_entity_poly.entity_id
_entity_poly.type
_entity_poly.pdbx_seq_one_letter_code
_entity_poly.pdbx_strand_id
1 'polypeptide(L)'
;MKIPKPYFTNVPHVGDLEFYYAFYMLERPILFICKDANNNVYLCSCCELYPELQWVIAKISIQEILSLIDNKLSLFDIFQSSENKWVAEWKEGDLTERIYEVNLFDDDMLPDQGEFLDAEDGEFNDVASVLLAENIDTNDIQYDQDDGVGASEYFSEGVYVCNFNWSSEINQKTISLADNFSSAA
;
A
#
# COMPACT_ATOMS: atom_id res chain seq x y z
N MET A 1 11.48 -14.35 -16.86
CA MET A 1 12.48 -13.60 -16.09
C MET A 1 12.50 -14.15 -14.67
N LYS A 2 13.64 -14.17 -13.98
CA LYS A 2 13.70 -14.50 -12.56
C LYS A 2 13.82 -13.20 -11.77
N ILE A 3 12.81 -12.88 -10.97
CA ILE A 3 12.86 -11.73 -10.05
C ILE A 3 13.85 -12.06 -8.93
N PRO A 4 14.82 -11.18 -8.61
CA PRO A 4 15.73 -11.40 -7.50
C PRO A 4 14.99 -11.52 -6.17
N LYS A 5 15.54 -12.32 -5.26
CA LYS A 5 15.03 -12.45 -3.89
C LYS A 5 16.21 -12.39 -2.89
N PRO A 6 16.36 -11.29 -2.11
CA PRO A 6 15.53 -10.07 -2.13
C PRO A 6 15.68 -9.28 -3.46
N TYR A 7 14.80 -8.32 -3.71
CA TYR A 7 14.86 -7.47 -4.90
C TYR A 7 15.95 -6.40 -4.75
N PHE A 8 15.93 -5.69 -3.62
CA PHE A 8 17.01 -4.77 -3.23
C PHE A 8 17.67 -5.28 -1.95
N THR A 9 18.98 -5.17 -1.86
CA THR A 9 19.75 -5.58 -0.67
C THR A 9 20.28 -4.37 0.10
N ASN A 10 20.31 -4.47 1.43
CA ASN A 10 20.93 -3.48 2.31
C ASN A 10 20.48 -2.02 2.10
N VAL A 11 19.18 -1.78 1.92
CA VAL A 11 18.62 -0.42 1.84
C VAL A 11 18.90 0.30 3.17
N PRO A 12 19.51 1.50 3.15
CA PRO A 12 19.88 2.24 4.37
C PRO A 12 18.71 2.37 5.34
N HIS A 13 18.94 2.02 6.61
CA HIS A 13 17.96 2.07 7.71
C HIS A 13 16.74 1.14 7.59
N VAL A 14 16.66 0.34 6.52
CA VAL A 14 15.53 -0.56 6.24
C VAL A 14 15.97 -2.03 6.22
N GLY A 15 17.05 -2.34 5.50
CA GLY A 15 17.48 -3.72 5.23
C GLY A 15 17.06 -4.19 3.84
N ASP A 16 16.76 -5.48 3.69
CA ASP A 16 16.40 -6.05 2.41
C ASP A 16 14.93 -5.77 2.05
N LEU A 17 14.68 -5.51 0.78
CA LEU A 17 13.33 -5.33 0.23
C LEU A 17 12.97 -6.50 -0.69
N GLU A 18 11.91 -7.21 -0.36
CA GLU A 18 11.35 -8.27 -1.20
C GLU A 18 10.36 -7.69 -2.21
N PHE A 19 10.46 -8.10 -3.47
CA PHE A 19 9.45 -7.80 -4.48
C PHE A 19 8.09 -8.35 -4.05
N TYR A 20 7.05 -7.54 -4.15
CA TYR A 20 5.69 -7.93 -3.77
C TYR A 20 4.72 -7.94 -4.96
N TYR A 21 4.58 -6.83 -5.67
CA TYR A 21 3.64 -6.71 -6.80
C TYR A 21 4.15 -5.67 -7.80
N ALA A 22 3.91 -5.87 -9.09
CA ALA A 22 4.21 -4.87 -10.12
C ALA A 22 2.92 -4.38 -10.78
N PHE A 23 2.74 -3.07 -10.80
CA PHE A 23 1.68 -2.42 -11.58
C PHE A 23 2.04 -2.38 -13.05
N TYR A 24 3.30 -2.08 -13.36
CA TYR A 24 3.82 -2.08 -14.72
C TYR A 24 5.06 -2.93 -14.86
N MET A 25 5.02 -3.83 -15.85
CA MET A 25 6.10 -4.74 -16.17
C MET A 25 6.40 -4.70 -17.66
N LEU A 26 7.68 -4.53 -18.00
CA LEU A 26 8.19 -4.76 -19.35
C LEU A 26 9.04 -6.02 -19.33
N GLU A 27 10.31 -5.92 -19.74
CA GLU A 27 11.29 -6.98 -19.49
C GLU A 27 11.66 -7.08 -18.01
N ARG A 28 11.38 -6.04 -17.22
CA ARG A 28 11.61 -5.90 -15.78
C ARG A 28 10.48 -5.07 -15.13
N PRO A 29 10.31 -5.12 -13.79
CA PRO A 29 9.38 -4.22 -13.10
C PRO A 29 9.75 -2.76 -13.35
N ILE A 30 8.79 -1.98 -13.84
CA ILE A 30 8.94 -0.54 -14.06
C ILE A 30 8.34 0.22 -12.90
N LEU A 31 7.09 -0.09 -12.54
CA LEU A 31 6.42 0.45 -11.37
C LEU A 31 5.91 -0.70 -10.51
N PHE A 32 6.38 -0.77 -9.27
CA PHE A 32 6.14 -1.92 -8.41
C PHE A 32 6.26 -1.56 -6.93
N ILE A 33 5.79 -2.46 -6.08
CA ILE A 33 5.94 -2.35 -4.63
C ILE A 33 6.80 -3.47 -4.08
N CYS A 34 7.58 -3.10 -3.07
CA CYS A 34 8.36 -4.01 -2.25
C CYS A 34 7.89 -3.96 -0.79
N LYS A 35 8.27 -5.00 -0.03
CA LYS A 35 8.09 -5.05 1.42
C LYS A 35 9.41 -5.30 2.13
N ASP A 36 9.57 -4.69 3.30
CA ASP A 36 10.65 -5.05 4.23
C ASP A 36 10.23 -6.19 5.18
N ALA A 37 11.16 -6.62 6.04
CA ALA A 37 10.92 -7.68 7.01
C ALA A 37 9.84 -7.34 8.07
N ASN A 38 9.46 -6.07 8.20
CA ASN A 38 8.43 -5.58 9.11
C ASN A 38 7.09 -5.33 8.38
N ASN A 39 6.95 -5.78 7.12
CA ASN A 39 5.80 -5.54 6.25
C ASN A 39 5.53 -4.06 5.92
N ASN A 40 6.50 -3.15 6.13
CA ASN A 40 6.35 -1.80 5.55
C ASN A 40 6.42 -1.89 4.03
N VAL A 41 5.64 -1.05 3.35
CA VAL A 41 5.54 -1.05 1.88
C VAL A 41 6.34 0.11 1.29
N TYR A 42 6.96 -0.16 0.14
CA TYR A 42 7.78 0.80 -0.59
C TYR A 42 7.35 0.80 -2.05
N LEU A 43 7.06 1.98 -2.60
CA LEU A 43 6.81 2.18 -4.03
C LEU A 43 8.15 2.41 -4.74
N CYS A 44 8.35 1.69 -5.84
CA CYS A 44 9.56 1.70 -6.63
C CYS A 44 9.21 2.03 -8.09
N SER A 45 9.85 3.05 -8.65
CA SER A 45 9.71 3.44 -10.06
C SER A 45 11.07 3.44 -10.75
N CYS A 46 11.21 2.70 -11.84
CA CYS A 46 12.39 2.70 -12.69
C CYS A 46 12.41 3.98 -13.53
N CYS A 47 13.32 4.90 -13.23
CA CYS A 47 13.40 6.21 -13.89
C CYS A 47 14.44 6.27 -15.02
N GLU A 48 15.46 5.41 -15.00
CA GLU A 48 16.45 5.30 -16.08
C GLU A 48 16.69 3.84 -16.44
N LEU A 49 16.79 3.55 -17.74
CA LEU A 49 17.12 2.24 -18.29
C LEU A 49 18.53 2.20 -18.89
N TYR A 50 19.05 3.35 -19.35
CA TYR A 50 20.33 3.47 -20.02
C TYR A 50 21.03 4.79 -19.69
N PRO A 51 22.34 4.79 -19.39
CA PRO A 51 23.28 3.69 -19.50
C PRO A 51 23.21 2.68 -18.35
N GLU A 52 22.51 3.04 -17.28
CA GLU A 52 22.49 2.32 -16.01
C GLU A 52 21.05 2.30 -15.51
N LEU A 53 20.65 1.23 -14.86
CA LEU A 53 19.31 1.15 -14.30
C LEU A 53 19.25 2.01 -13.06
N GLN A 54 18.24 2.86 -12.98
CA GLN A 54 17.96 3.66 -11.78
C GLN A 54 16.52 3.51 -11.35
N TRP A 55 16.33 3.46 -10.03
CA TRP A 55 15.02 3.45 -9.40
C TRP A 55 14.93 4.51 -8.32
N VAL A 56 13.80 5.20 -8.28
CA VAL A 56 13.36 5.96 -7.11
C VAL A 56 12.52 5.05 -6.23
N ILE A 57 12.79 5.06 -4.92
CA ILE A 57 12.15 4.23 -3.92
C ILE A 57 11.62 5.14 -2.82
N ALA A 58 10.33 5.05 -2.51
CA ALA A 58 9.71 5.81 -1.44
C ALA A 58 8.90 4.89 -0.53
N LYS A 59 9.00 5.11 0.79
CA LYS A 59 8.07 4.46 1.72
C LYS A 59 6.66 4.99 1.48
N ILE A 60 5.68 4.09 1.45
CA ILE A 60 4.28 4.40 1.14
C ILE A 60 3.35 3.68 2.11
N SER A 61 2.27 4.34 2.51
CA SER A 61 1.18 3.73 3.28
C SER A 61 0.17 3.02 2.39
N ILE A 62 -0.62 2.12 2.97
CA ILE A 62 -1.67 1.42 2.21
C ILE A 62 -2.75 2.37 1.73
N GLN A 63 -3.09 3.39 2.51
CA GLN A 63 -4.07 4.40 2.10
C GLN A 63 -3.60 5.19 0.87
N GLU A 64 -2.31 5.48 0.78
CA GLU A 64 -1.72 6.10 -0.42
C GLU A 64 -1.71 5.13 -1.60
N ILE A 65 -1.45 3.83 -1.40
CA ILE A 65 -1.56 2.82 -2.47
C ILE A 65 -3.00 2.73 -3.00
N LEU A 66 -4.00 2.70 -2.10
CA LEU A 66 -5.41 2.69 -2.51
C LEU A 66 -5.78 3.98 -3.27
N SER A 67 -5.27 5.13 -2.82
CA SER A 67 -5.48 6.41 -3.51
C SER A 67 -4.78 6.46 -4.87
N LEU A 68 -3.63 5.80 -5.00
CA LEU A 68 -2.92 5.63 -6.27
C LEU A 68 -3.74 4.76 -7.24
N ILE A 69 -4.25 3.62 -6.77
CA ILE A 69 -5.10 2.70 -7.54
C ILE A 69 -6.40 3.39 -7.99
N ASP A 70 -7.00 4.20 -7.12
CA ASP A 70 -8.22 4.97 -7.43
C ASP A 70 -7.96 6.22 -8.30
N ASN A 71 -6.73 6.42 -8.79
CA ASN A 71 -6.31 7.61 -9.54
C ASN A 71 -6.62 8.95 -8.81
N LYS A 72 -6.56 8.94 -7.47
CA LYS A 72 -6.76 10.11 -6.60
C LYS A 72 -5.44 10.79 -6.21
N LEU A 73 -4.34 10.05 -6.25
CA LEU A 73 -3.00 10.52 -5.91
C LEU A 73 -2.06 10.22 -7.08
N SER A 74 -1.31 11.23 -7.54
CA SER A 74 -0.35 11.04 -8.64
C SER A 74 0.92 10.35 -8.14
N LEU A 75 1.65 9.71 -9.05
CA LEU A 75 2.94 9.11 -8.75
C LEU A 75 3.94 10.18 -8.27
N PHE A 76 3.95 11.34 -8.94
CA PHE A 76 4.77 12.49 -8.56
C PHE A 76 4.51 12.89 -7.10
N ASP A 77 3.24 13.05 -6.70
CA ASP A 77 2.90 13.50 -5.35
C ASP A 77 3.37 12.52 -4.26
N ILE A 78 3.30 11.21 -4.52
CA ILE A 78 3.79 10.17 -3.60
C ILE A 78 5.30 10.31 -3.40
N PHE A 79 6.06 10.30 -4.50
CA PHE A 79 7.51 10.36 -4.43
C PHE A 79 7.97 11.68 -3.82
N GLN A 80 7.30 12.79 -4.11
CA GLN A 80 7.66 14.10 -3.59
C GLN A 80 7.38 14.23 -2.09
N SER A 81 6.21 13.76 -1.63
CA SER A 81 5.74 13.95 -0.24
C SER A 81 6.30 12.93 0.76
N SER A 82 6.80 11.78 0.31
CA SER A 82 7.34 10.75 1.21
C SER A 82 8.53 11.28 2.04
N GLU A 83 8.54 10.97 3.33
CA GLU A 83 9.65 11.35 4.23
C GLU A 83 10.87 10.45 4.09
N ASN A 84 10.70 9.23 3.58
CA ASN A 84 11.79 8.27 3.43
C ASN A 84 11.96 7.88 1.96
N LYS A 85 13.09 8.29 1.38
CA LYS A 85 13.39 8.23 -0.04
C LYS A 85 14.78 7.66 -0.29
N TRP A 86 14.90 6.83 -1.31
CA TRP A 86 16.18 6.25 -1.74
C TRP A 86 16.27 6.21 -3.25
N VAL A 87 17.50 6.26 -3.75
CA VAL A 87 17.83 5.96 -5.14
C VAL A 87 18.63 4.65 -5.16
N ALA A 88 18.25 3.75 -6.05
CA ALA A 88 19.00 2.54 -6.36
C ALA A 88 19.57 2.65 -7.77
N GLU A 89 20.84 2.27 -7.93
CA GLU A 89 21.57 2.31 -9.20
C GLU A 89 22.19 0.94 -9.47
N TRP A 90 22.07 0.43 -10.70
CA TRP A 90 22.74 -0.79 -11.12
C TRP A 90 23.35 -0.64 -12.51
N LYS A 91 24.60 -1.06 -12.65
CA LYS A 91 25.32 -1.08 -13.92
C LYS A 91 25.56 -2.51 -14.36
N GLU A 92 25.63 -2.70 -15.68
CA GLU A 92 25.99 -4.01 -16.22
C GLU A 92 27.35 -4.47 -15.69
N GLY A 93 27.36 -5.64 -15.03
CA GLY A 93 28.56 -6.20 -14.39
C GLY A 93 28.59 -6.03 -12.87
N ASP A 94 27.72 -5.20 -12.29
CA ASP A 94 27.59 -5.09 -10.84
C ASP A 94 26.90 -6.34 -10.26
N LEU A 95 27.40 -6.81 -9.11
CA LEU A 95 26.82 -7.94 -8.38
C LEU A 95 25.50 -7.58 -7.70
N THR A 96 25.39 -6.33 -7.23
CA THR A 96 24.24 -5.77 -6.51
C THR A 96 24.12 -4.29 -6.82
N GLU A 97 22.92 -3.75 -6.61
CA GLU A 97 22.64 -2.32 -6.71
C GLU A 97 23.45 -1.52 -5.67
N ARG A 98 23.79 -0.28 -6.01
CA ARG A 98 24.18 0.74 -5.05
C ARG A 98 22.93 1.49 -4.62
N ILE A 99 22.67 1.56 -3.31
CA ILE A 99 21.47 2.23 -2.77
C ILE A 99 21.87 3.28 -1.75
N TYR A 100 21.28 4.47 -1.84
CA TYR A 100 21.54 5.57 -0.92
C TYR A 100 20.26 6.36 -0.64
N GLU A 101 20.17 6.89 0.58
CA GLU A 101 19.06 7.74 1.02
C GLU A 101 19.21 9.15 0.43
N VAL A 102 18.09 9.78 0.10
CA VAL A 102 18.01 11.16 -0.38
C VAL A 102 16.91 11.91 0.36
N ASN A 103 17.02 13.23 0.49
CA ASN A 103 15.94 14.04 1.05
C ASN A 103 14.92 14.46 -0.02
N LEU A 104 15.42 14.67 -1.25
CA LEU A 104 14.69 15.10 -2.43
C LEU A 104 15.23 14.29 -3.61
N PHE A 105 14.34 13.91 -4.53
CA PHE A 105 14.74 13.40 -5.83
C PHE A 105 15.07 14.58 -6.76
N ASP A 106 15.92 14.34 -7.75
CA ASP A 106 16.07 15.29 -8.84
C ASP A 106 14.79 15.26 -9.70
N ASP A 107 14.36 16.42 -10.20
CA ASP A 107 13.08 16.56 -10.90
C ASP A 107 12.98 15.65 -12.15
N ASP A 108 14.13 15.32 -12.77
CA ASP A 108 14.22 14.45 -13.95
C ASP A 108 14.13 12.95 -13.62
N MET A 109 14.22 12.57 -12.34
CA MET A 109 14.01 11.20 -11.88
C MET A 109 12.55 10.89 -11.58
N LEU A 110 11.71 11.91 -11.46
CA LEU A 110 10.31 11.77 -11.08
C LEU A 110 9.42 11.56 -12.31
N PRO A 111 8.30 10.83 -12.15
CA PRO A 111 7.21 10.88 -13.13
C PRO A 111 6.74 12.33 -13.34
N ASP A 112 6.16 12.62 -14.51
CA ASP A 112 5.62 13.95 -14.77
C ASP A 112 4.51 14.32 -13.76
N GLN A 113 4.37 15.61 -13.48
CA GLN A 113 3.33 16.10 -12.59
C GLN A 113 1.95 15.75 -13.12
N GLY A 114 1.11 15.14 -12.27
CA GLY A 114 -0.22 14.69 -12.66
C GLY A 114 -0.27 13.34 -13.37
N GLU A 115 0.84 12.61 -13.46
CA GLU A 115 0.85 11.22 -13.91
C GLU A 115 0.23 10.31 -12.84
N PHE A 116 -0.96 9.79 -13.15
CA PHE A 116 -1.66 8.82 -12.32
C PHE A 116 -1.27 7.40 -12.70
N LEU A 117 -1.73 6.43 -11.93
CA LEU A 117 -1.59 5.03 -12.31
C LEU A 117 -2.39 4.69 -13.57
N ASP A 118 -3.39 5.49 -13.95
CA ASP A 118 -4.30 5.25 -15.07
C ASP A 118 -4.92 3.84 -15.04
N ALA A 119 -5.21 3.37 -13.83
CA ALA A 119 -5.82 2.06 -13.60
C ALA A 119 -7.25 2.00 -14.17
N GLU A 120 -7.60 0.89 -14.80
CA GLU A 120 -9.00 0.59 -15.13
C GLU A 120 -9.79 0.21 -13.86
N ASP A 121 -11.11 0.42 -13.89
CA ASP A 121 -12.00 0.11 -12.76
C ASP A 121 -11.84 -1.36 -12.33
N GLY A 122 -11.26 -1.54 -11.14
CA GLY A 122 -11.06 -2.83 -10.51
C GLY A 122 -9.82 -3.62 -10.96
N GLU A 123 -8.97 -3.05 -11.82
CA GLU A 123 -7.74 -3.68 -12.32
C GLU A 123 -6.83 -4.19 -11.19
N PHE A 124 -6.75 -3.43 -10.09
CA PHE A 124 -5.87 -3.72 -8.96
C PHE A 124 -6.62 -4.11 -7.66
N ASN A 125 -7.88 -4.52 -7.76
CA ASN A 125 -8.69 -4.89 -6.58
C ASN A 125 -8.12 -6.08 -5.81
N ASP A 126 -7.50 -7.03 -6.50
CA ASP A 126 -6.91 -8.22 -5.87
C ASP A 126 -5.77 -7.83 -4.92
N VAL A 127 -4.84 -6.99 -5.38
CA VAL A 127 -3.72 -6.52 -4.55
C VAL A 127 -4.20 -5.59 -3.45
N ALA A 128 -5.17 -4.72 -3.72
CA ALA A 128 -5.79 -3.86 -2.71
C ALA A 128 -6.41 -4.67 -1.57
N SER A 129 -7.16 -5.72 -1.90
CA SER A 129 -7.83 -6.59 -0.93
C SER A 129 -6.84 -7.33 -0.04
N VAL A 130 -5.76 -7.85 -0.61
CA VAL A 130 -4.71 -8.54 0.15
C VAL A 130 -3.97 -7.57 1.07
N LEU A 131 -3.57 -6.40 0.56
CA LEU A 131 -2.87 -5.39 1.37
C LEU A 131 -3.72 -4.92 2.56
N LEU A 132 -5.02 -4.74 2.36
CA LEU A 132 -5.96 -4.42 3.44
C LEU A 132 -6.05 -5.56 4.46
N ALA A 133 -6.25 -6.80 4.01
CA ALA A 133 -6.41 -7.96 4.90
C ALA A 133 -5.17 -8.20 5.78
N GLU A 134 -3.98 -7.98 5.25
CA GLU A 134 -2.71 -8.11 5.98
C GLU A 134 -2.49 -7.02 7.04
N ASN A 135 -3.21 -5.90 6.93
CA ASN A 135 -3.05 -4.73 7.81
C ASN A 135 -4.23 -4.50 8.75
N ILE A 136 -5.15 -5.46 8.82
CA ILE A 136 -6.12 -5.50 9.90
C ILE A 136 -5.38 -5.96 11.16
N ASP A 137 -5.10 -5.02 12.05
CA ASP A 137 -4.68 -5.33 13.42
C ASP A 137 -5.84 -6.06 14.10
N THR A 138 -5.61 -7.29 14.57
CA THR A 138 -6.65 -8.13 15.18
C THR A 138 -7.16 -7.60 16.53
N ASN A 139 -6.68 -6.45 16.97
CA ASN A 139 -7.08 -5.77 18.20
C ASN A 139 -8.32 -4.86 18.07
N ASP A 140 -8.78 -4.54 16.85
CA ASP A 140 -9.95 -3.67 16.62
C ASP A 140 -11.28 -4.42 16.40
N ILE A 141 -11.30 -5.76 16.55
CA ILE A 141 -12.57 -6.50 16.64
C ILE A 141 -13.14 -6.34 18.06
N GLN A 142 -13.78 -5.21 18.33
CA GLN A 142 -14.74 -5.12 19.42
C GLN A 142 -15.95 -5.99 19.05
N TYR A 143 -16.04 -7.17 19.66
CA TYR A 143 -17.29 -7.91 19.69
C TYR A 143 -18.28 -7.12 20.54
N ASP A 144 -19.23 -6.45 19.88
CA ASP A 144 -20.45 -6.02 20.55
C ASP A 144 -21.15 -7.28 21.08
N GLN A 145 -21.03 -7.50 22.39
CA GLN A 145 -21.92 -8.40 23.10
C GLN A 145 -23.25 -7.66 23.25
N ASP A 146 -24.17 -7.88 22.32
CA ASP A 146 -25.56 -7.48 22.51
C ASP A 146 -26.49 -8.65 22.19
N ASP A 147 -26.97 -9.26 23.27
CA ASP A 147 -28.32 -9.78 23.49
C ASP A 147 -28.90 -10.74 22.43
N GLY A 148 -28.38 -11.97 22.47
CA GLY A 148 -29.24 -13.15 22.63
C GLY A 148 -30.34 -13.38 21.60
N VAL A 149 -29.98 -13.77 20.37
CA VAL A 149 -30.83 -14.65 19.54
C VAL A 149 -29.97 -15.62 18.71
N GLY A 150 -29.97 -16.88 19.10
CA GLY A 150 -29.75 -18.05 18.23
C GLY A 150 -28.40 -18.20 17.54
N ALA A 151 -27.43 -18.81 18.21
CA ALA A 151 -26.25 -19.38 17.55
C ALA A 151 -26.68 -20.49 16.57
N SER A 152 -26.49 -20.27 15.27
CA SER A 152 -26.26 -21.38 14.33
C SER A 152 -24.76 -21.46 14.09
N GLU A 153 -24.12 -22.47 14.69
CA GLU A 153 -22.73 -22.79 14.45
C GLU A 153 -22.51 -23.12 12.97
N TYR A 154 -21.63 -22.37 12.31
CA TYR A 154 -20.95 -22.83 11.10
C TYR A 154 -19.46 -22.68 11.33
N PHE A 155 -18.82 -23.80 11.70
CA PHE A 155 -17.40 -24.00 11.56
C PHE A 155 -17.13 -24.69 10.22
N SER A 156 -16.41 -24.01 9.33
CA SER A 156 -15.50 -24.67 8.40
C SER A 156 -14.41 -23.68 7.94
N GLU A 157 -13.17 -24.13 8.10
CA GLU A 157 -11.89 -23.67 7.56
C GLU A 157 -11.92 -22.56 6.49
N GLY A 158 -11.18 -21.47 6.73
CA GLY A 158 -10.58 -20.63 5.70
C GLY A 158 -11.38 -19.38 5.28
N VAL A 159 -10.89 -18.22 5.72
CA VAL A 159 -11.10 -16.87 5.14
C VAL A 159 -12.55 -16.40 5.05
N TYR A 160 -12.95 -15.54 6.00
CA TYR A 160 -14.14 -14.69 5.83
C TYR A 160 -13.74 -13.35 5.23
N VAL A 161 -14.15 -13.14 3.98
CA VAL A 161 -14.27 -11.80 3.38
C VAL A 161 -15.56 -11.20 3.94
N CYS A 162 -15.46 -10.16 4.77
CA CYS A 162 -16.64 -9.37 5.12
C CYS A 162 -16.96 -8.43 3.96
N ASN A 163 -18.18 -8.59 3.43
CA ASN A 163 -18.80 -7.72 2.44
C ASN A 163 -18.70 -6.26 2.86
N PHE A 164 -17.87 -5.47 2.19
CA PHE A 164 -18.05 -4.02 2.15
C PHE A 164 -19.22 -3.74 1.22
N ASN A 165 -20.39 -3.52 1.82
CA ASN A 165 -21.56 -3.02 1.11
C ASN A 165 -21.27 -1.56 0.73
N TRP A 166 -20.88 -1.33 -0.52
CA TRP A 166 -20.88 0.00 -1.11
C TRP A 166 -22.35 0.45 -1.21
N SER A 167 -22.82 1.22 -0.24
CA SER A 167 -24.03 2.01 -0.39
C SER A 167 -23.75 3.45 0.04
N SER A 168 -23.68 4.31 -0.96
CA SER A 168 -23.84 5.76 -0.86
C SER A 168 -25.05 6.14 -0.02
N GLU A 169 -24.91 7.24 0.73
CA GLU A 169 -25.94 7.97 1.49
C GLU A 169 -26.35 7.39 2.86
N ILE A 170 -25.81 7.94 3.98
CA ILE A 170 -26.67 8.38 5.09
C ILE A 170 -26.17 9.73 5.64
N ASN A 171 -27.11 10.66 5.57
CA ASN A 171 -27.12 12.03 6.05
C ASN A 171 -27.19 12.14 7.59
N GLN A 172 -26.72 13.29 8.08
CA GLN A 172 -27.10 14.02 9.30
C GLN A 172 -28.26 13.50 10.18
N LYS A 173 -28.02 13.53 11.52
CA LYS A 173 -28.91 13.41 12.72
C LYS A 173 -28.50 12.19 13.56
N THR A 174 -28.16 12.25 14.85
CA THR A 174 -28.63 13.09 15.97
C THR A 174 -27.60 13.01 17.09
N ILE A 175 -27.13 14.15 17.62
CA ILE A 175 -26.52 14.21 18.96
C ILE A 175 -27.58 14.82 19.89
N SER A 176 -28.13 14.02 20.79
CA SER A 176 -28.58 14.48 22.10
C SER A 176 -28.72 13.28 23.04
N LEU A 177 -27.75 13.08 23.91
CA LEU A 177 -27.90 12.31 25.14
C LEU A 177 -27.73 13.29 26.28
N ALA A 178 -28.81 13.52 27.04
CA ALA A 178 -28.75 13.91 28.43
C ALA A 178 -30.11 13.62 29.10
N ASP A 179 -30.07 12.59 29.94
CA ASP A 179 -30.71 12.50 31.26
C ASP A 179 -32.24 12.59 31.38
N ASN A 180 -32.84 11.45 31.77
CA ASN A 180 -33.31 11.31 33.16
C ASN A 180 -33.82 9.89 33.44
N PHE A 181 -33.12 9.18 34.32
CA PHE A 181 -33.68 8.12 35.14
C PHE A 181 -34.45 8.74 36.32
N SER A 182 -35.72 8.39 36.52
CA SER A 182 -36.27 8.15 37.87
C SER A 182 -37.60 7.37 37.81
N SER A 183 -37.50 6.12 38.27
CA SER A 183 -38.45 5.34 39.09
C SER A 183 -39.97 5.35 38.84
N ALA A 184 -40.43 4.14 38.52
CA ALA A 184 -41.69 3.46 38.86
C ALA A 184 -42.58 4.01 39.99
N ALA A 185 -43.89 3.82 39.73
CA ALA A 185 -45.03 3.55 40.62
C ALA A 185 -45.42 4.58 41.70
#